data_AF-A6NST9-F1
#
_entry.id   AF-A6NST9-F1
#
_cell.length_a   1.000
_cell.length_b   1.000
_cell.length_c   1.000
_cell.angle_alpha   90.00
_cell.angle_beta   90.00
_cell.angle_gamma   90.00
#
_symmetry.space_group_name_H-M   'P 1'
#
loop_
_entity.id
_entity.type
_entity.pdbx_description
1 polymer ?
#
loop_
_entity_poly.entity_id
_entity_poly.type
_entity_poly.pdbx_seq_one_letter_code
_entity_poly.pdbx_strand_id
1 'polypeptide(L)'
;MVAGCVLDCTASCKAPGQLGPMLTQADFVVLTKTDMVSQAELEIISWQIGELNPKATLFPVDGLAGYGIDRLAQWLLEQPDNCGSGEDVLRHTMPSGVCSYCVGERRVGGAFQQGVVGKIAFGKEAPVWSA
;
A
#
# COMPACT_ATOMS: atom_id res chain seq x y z
N MET A 1 9.55 -8.14 -4.44
CA MET A 1 8.69 -6.95 -4.49
C MET A 1 7.98 -6.82 -3.15
N VAL A 2 8.11 -5.67 -2.52
CA VAL A 2 7.42 -5.35 -1.26
C VAL A 2 5.99 -4.88 -1.58
N ALA A 3 5.01 -5.29 -0.79
CA ALA A 3 3.62 -4.86 -0.92
C ALA A 3 3.19 -4.07 0.32
N GLY A 4 2.70 -2.84 0.10
CA GLY A 4 2.17 -1.97 1.15
C GLY A 4 0.67 -1.78 1.04
N CYS A 5 -0.02 -1.74 2.18
CA CYS A 5 -1.40 -1.33 2.28
C CYS A 5 -1.48 0.02 3.00
N VAL A 6 -2.18 1.00 2.44
CA VAL A 6 -2.46 2.26 3.13
C VAL A 6 -3.92 2.24 3.58
N LEU A 7 -4.13 2.23 4.89
CA LEU A 7 -5.44 2.21 5.51
C LEU A 7 -5.77 3.60 6.07
N ASP A 8 -6.89 4.14 5.62
CA ASP A 8 -7.50 5.33 6.21
C ASP A 8 -8.20 4.97 7.53
N CYS A 9 -7.65 5.43 8.67
CA CYS A 9 -8.23 5.16 9.99
C CYS A 9 -9.58 5.86 10.22
N THR A 10 -9.88 6.93 9.47
CA THR A 10 -11.14 7.67 9.62
C THR A 10 -12.33 7.00 8.93
N ALA A 11 -12.07 6.04 8.04
CA ALA A 11 -13.12 5.37 7.27
C ALA A 11 -14.02 4.50 8.14
N SER A 12 -13.43 3.64 8.99
CA SER A 12 -14.13 2.83 9.98
C SER A 12 -13.14 2.00 10.82
N CYS A 13 -13.44 1.80 12.10
CA CYS A 13 -12.78 0.77 12.92
C CYS A 13 -12.98 -0.66 12.41
N LYS A 14 -13.86 -0.91 11.44
CA LYS A 14 -14.07 -2.23 10.80
C LYS A 14 -13.45 -2.32 9.40
N ALA A 15 -12.84 -1.24 8.92
CA ALA A 15 -12.24 -1.18 7.58
C ALA A 15 -11.21 -2.30 7.31
N PRO A 16 -10.35 -2.73 8.28
CA PRO A 16 -9.40 -3.81 8.04
C PRO A 16 -10.04 -5.09 7.49
N GLY A 17 -11.17 -5.50 8.05
CA GLY A 17 -11.87 -6.73 7.64
C GLY A 17 -12.45 -6.70 6.23
N GLN A 18 -12.54 -5.53 5.59
CA GLN A 18 -13.15 -5.35 4.27
C GLN A 18 -12.12 -5.29 3.13
N LEU A 19 -10.83 -5.12 3.44
CA LEU A 19 -9.76 -4.96 2.44
C LEU A 19 -9.29 -6.28 1.82
N GLY A 20 -9.61 -7.41 2.45
CA GLY A 20 -9.29 -8.74 1.94
C GLY A 20 -7.80 -8.88 1.56
N PRO A 21 -7.46 -9.34 0.35
CA PRO A 21 -6.10 -9.56 -0.10
C PRO A 21 -5.18 -8.33 -0.05
N MET A 22 -5.73 -7.11 -0.14
CA MET A 22 -4.95 -5.89 -0.04
C MET A 22 -4.31 -5.73 1.34
N LEU A 23 -4.97 -6.24 2.39
CA LEU A 23 -4.45 -6.22 3.75
C LEU A 23 -3.73 -7.54 4.10
N THR A 24 -4.33 -8.69 3.77
CA THR A 24 -3.83 -10.00 4.22
C THR A 24 -2.54 -10.46 3.54
N GLN A 25 -2.17 -9.85 2.40
CA GLN A 25 -0.93 -10.16 1.68
C GLN A 25 0.11 -9.03 1.70
N ALA A 26 -0.14 -7.96 2.45
CA ALA A 26 0.79 -6.85 2.61
C ALA A 26 1.95 -7.22 3.54
N ASP A 27 3.16 -6.75 3.24
CA ASP A 27 4.32 -6.84 4.14
C ASP A 27 4.28 -5.73 5.19
N PHE A 28 3.68 -4.60 4.84
CA PHE A 28 3.49 -3.48 5.75
C PHE A 28 2.14 -2.79 5.54
N VAL A 29 1.63 -2.20 6.61
CA VAL A 29 0.38 -1.44 6.62
C VAL A 29 0.64 -0.06 7.20
N VAL A 30 0.30 0.97 6.45
CA VAL A 30 0.35 2.36 6.88
C VAL A 30 -1.03 2.76 7.38
N LEU A 31 -1.14 3.07 8.66
CA LEU A 31 -2.34 3.62 9.27
C LEU A 31 -2.27 5.14 9.13
N THR A 32 -3.03 5.75 8.23
CA THR A 32 -2.99 7.19 7.98
C THR A 32 -4.12 7.94 8.67
N LYS A 33 -3.97 9.27 8.78
CA LYS A 33 -4.89 10.19 9.50
C LYS A 33 -5.04 9.82 10.97
N THR A 34 -3.95 9.40 11.60
CA THR A 34 -3.95 8.98 13.01
C THR A 34 -4.23 10.12 13.97
N ASP A 35 -4.01 11.37 13.53
CA ASP A 35 -4.36 12.61 14.23
C ASP A 35 -5.88 12.79 14.41
N MET A 36 -6.69 12.18 13.53
CA MET A 36 -8.14 12.31 13.52
C MET A 36 -8.87 11.21 14.30
N VAL A 37 -8.15 10.24 14.87
CA VAL A 37 -8.74 9.12 15.61
C VAL A 37 -8.20 9.08 17.03
N SER A 38 -8.98 8.51 17.94
CA SER A 38 -8.53 8.30 19.32
C SER A 38 -7.50 7.18 19.42
N GLN A 39 -6.70 7.19 20.49
CA GLN A 39 -5.73 6.12 20.77
C GLN A 39 -6.41 4.75 20.88
N ALA A 40 -7.61 4.70 21.49
CA ALA A 40 -8.39 3.47 21.60
C ALA A 40 -8.82 2.93 20.23
N GLU A 41 -9.24 3.80 19.31
CA GLU A 41 -9.59 3.38 17.94
C GLU A 41 -8.35 2.87 17.20
N LEU A 42 -7.20 3.54 17.35
CA LEU A 42 -5.95 3.11 16.76
C LEU A 42 -5.52 1.72 17.27
N GLU A 43 -5.63 1.46 18.58
CA GLU A 43 -5.34 0.16 19.18
C GLU A 43 -6.29 -0.93 18.68
N ILE A 44 -7.59 -0.65 18.59
CA ILE A 44 -8.59 -1.59 18.06
C ILE A 44 -8.28 -1.94 16.60
N ILE A 45 -7.98 -0.94 15.77
CA ILE A 45 -7.62 -1.14 14.37
C ILE A 45 -6.32 -1.97 14.27
N SER A 46 -5.30 -1.61 15.04
CA SER A 46 -4.01 -2.32 15.05
C SER A 46 -4.16 -3.77 15.47
N TRP A 47 -4.98 -4.04 16.51
CA TRP A 47 -5.28 -5.39 16.96
C TRP A 47 -6.00 -6.20 15.88
N GLN A 48 -7.01 -5.63 15.23
CA GLN A 48 -7.71 -6.32 14.12
C GLN A 48 -6.79 -6.64 12.95
N ILE A 49 -5.86 -5.74 12.61
CA ILE A 49 -4.89 -6.02 11.56
C ILE A 49 -3.93 -7.13 11.99
N GLY A 50 -3.51 -7.14 13.26
CA GLY A 50 -2.71 -8.23 13.82
C GLY A 50 -3.38 -9.60 13.69
N GLU A 51 -4.70 -9.66 13.91
CA GLU A 51 -5.49 -10.89 13.72
C GLU A 51 -5.60 -11.29 12.24
N LEU A 52 -5.78 -10.33 11.34
CA LEU A 52 -5.97 -10.59 9.90
C LEU A 52 -4.65 -10.87 9.16
N ASN A 53 -3.57 -10.21 9.56
CA ASN A 53 -2.23 -10.34 8.99
C ASN A 53 -1.15 -10.20 10.08
N PRO A 54 -0.81 -11.29 10.78
CA PRO A 54 0.23 -11.29 11.82
C PRO A 54 1.64 -10.97 11.30
N LYS A 55 1.85 -10.99 9.97
CA LYS A 55 3.15 -10.77 9.34
C LYS A 55 3.39 -9.31 8.94
N ALA A 56 2.33 -8.50 8.90
CA ALA A 56 2.44 -7.12 8.48
C ALA A 56 3.11 -6.24 9.54
N THR A 57 4.07 -5.43 9.11
CA THR A 57 4.62 -4.35 9.96
C THR A 57 3.68 -3.14 9.92
N LEU A 58 3.28 -2.63 11.08
CA LEU A 58 2.34 -1.50 11.18
C LEU A 58 3.07 -0.16 11.35
N PHE A 59 2.64 0.84 10.59
CA PHE A 59 3.16 2.20 10.65
C PHE A 59 2.02 3.20 10.85
N PRO A 60 1.75 3.63 12.11
CA PRO A 60 0.90 4.76 12.40
C PRO A 60 1.56 6.05 11.91
N VAL A 61 0.88 6.77 11.02
CA VAL A 61 1.38 8.01 10.44
C VAL A 61 0.31 9.09 10.37
N ASP A 62 0.77 10.32 10.59
CA ASP A 62 0.05 11.52 10.18
C ASP A 62 0.76 12.08 8.95
N GLY A 63 0.12 11.95 7.79
CA GLY A 63 0.66 12.45 6.53
C GLY A 63 0.64 13.98 6.40
N LEU A 64 -0.15 14.70 7.22
CA LEU A 64 -0.24 16.15 7.20
C LEU A 64 0.87 16.79 8.03
N ALA A 65 1.09 16.31 9.26
CA ALA A 65 2.15 16.83 10.14
C ALA A 65 3.48 16.07 9.98
N GLY A 66 3.48 14.90 9.35
CA GLY A 66 4.67 14.08 9.11
C GLY A 66 5.04 13.13 10.26
N TYR A 67 4.18 12.96 11.27
CA TYR A 67 4.47 12.05 12.38
C TYR A 67 4.56 10.59 11.91
N GLY A 68 5.56 9.86 12.42
CA GLY A 68 5.75 8.43 12.15
C GLY A 68 6.31 8.08 10.77
N ILE A 69 6.50 9.07 9.89
CA ILE A 69 7.01 8.88 8.52
C ILE A 69 8.48 8.43 8.52
N ASP A 70 9.27 8.89 9.48
CA ASP A 70 10.68 8.52 9.66
C ASP A 70 10.89 7.01 9.77
N ARG A 71 10.05 6.34 10.58
CA ARG A 71 10.12 4.88 10.74
C ARG A 71 9.72 4.14 9.48
N LEU A 72 8.69 4.61 8.79
CA LEU A 72 8.26 4.05 7.51
C LEU A 72 9.37 4.20 6.45
N ALA A 73 9.95 5.40 6.36
CA ALA A 73 11.02 5.69 5.40
C ALA A 73 12.26 4.83 5.66
N GLN A 74 12.71 4.75 6.92
CA GLN A 74 13.83 3.89 7.28
C GLN A 74 13.57 2.43 6.92
N TRP A 75 12.39 1.89 7.28
CA TRP A 75 12.05 0.51 6.98
C TRP A 75 12.03 0.23 5.46
N LEU A 76 11.54 1.18 4.65
CA LEU A 76 11.54 1.08 3.19
C LEU A 76 12.96 1.10 2.61
N LEU A 77 13.84 1.96 3.13
CA LEU A 77 15.24 2.06 2.69
C LEU A 77 16.06 0.81 3.04
N GLU A 78 15.65 0.05 4.06
CA GLU A 78 16.26 -1.22 4.44
C GLU A 78 15.80 -2.39 3.55
N GLN A 79 14.77 -2.20 2.72
CA GLN A 79 14.30 -3.26 1.83
C GLN A 79 15.25 -3.42 0.63
N PRO A 80 15.42 -4.65 0.12
CA PRO A 80 16.26 -4.88 -1.05
C PRO A 80 15.73 -4.09 -2.25
N ASP A 81 16.64 -3.43 -2.96
CA ASP A 81 16.35 -2.73 -4.22
C ASP A 81 15.65 -3.70 -5.19
N ASN A 82 14.37 -3.44 -5.41
CA ASN A 82 13.56 -4.18 -6.35
C ASN A 82 13.09 -3.21 -7.44
N CYS A 83 14.04 -2.68 -8.19
CA CYS A 83 13.72 -1.93 -9.39
C CYS A 83 13.14 -2.91 -10.41
N GLY A 84 11.86 -2.71 -10.73
CA GLY A 84 11.04 -3.66 -11.46
C GLY A 84 11.72 -4.21 -12.70
N SER A 85 11.98 -5.52 -12.67
CA SER A 85 12.17 -6.26 -13.91
C SER A 85 10.83 -6.27 -14.64
N GLY A 86 10.83 -6.27 -15.98
CA GLY A 86 9.59 -6.33 -16.78
C GLY A 86 8.77 -7.63 -16.59
N GLU A 87 9.07 -8.41 -15.56
CA GLU A 87 8.49 -9.70 -15.20
C GLU A 87 7.76 -9.67 -13.85
N ASP A 88 7.61 -8.49 -13.23
CA ASP A 88 6.92 -8.36 -11.95
C ASP A 88 5.47 -8.85 -12.02
N VAL A 89 5.07 -9.64 -11.01
CA VAL A 89 3.71 -10.20 -10.88
C VAL A 89 3.09 -9.74 -9.57
N LEU A 90 1.91 -9.12 -9.66
CA LEU A 90 1.09 -8.77 -8.52
C LEU A 90 0.76 -10.02 -7.69
N ARG A 91 0.85 -9.90 -6.36
CA ARG A 91 0.53 -10.99 -5.41
C ARG A 91 -0.91 -11.45 -5.54
N HIS A 92 -1.80 -10.53 -5.91
CA HIS A 92 -3.20 -10.83 -6.17
C HIS A 92 -3.75 -10.06 -7.37
N THR A 93 -4.85 -10.55 -7.94
CA THR A 93 -5.59 -9.80 -8.96
C THR A 93 -6.19 -8.55 -8.33
N MET A 94 -6.14 -7.42 -9.02
CA MET A 94 -6.74 -6.20 -8.51
C MET A 94 -8.28 -6.35 -8.41
N PRO A 95 -8.92 -5.76 -7.38
CA PRO A 95 -10.37 -5.70 -7.31
C PRO A 95 -10.96 -4.95 -8.52
N SER A 96 -12.16 -5.37 -8.94
CA SER A 96 -12.78 -5.02 -10.22
C SER A 96 -12.90 -3.50 -10.47
N GLY A 97 -12.28 -3.06 -11.55
CA GLY A 97 -12.42 -1.75 -12.21
C GLY A 97 -12.35 -1.90 -13.73
N VAL A 98 -12.15 -0.83 -14.49
CA VAL A 98 -12.26 -0.86 -15.97
C VAL A 98 -10.90 -1.11 -16.67
N CYS A 99 -9.82 -1.32 -15.93
CA CYS A 99 -8.45 -1.44 -16.48
C CYS A 99 -7.97 -2.89 -16.65
N SER A 100 -6.86 -3.09 -17.37
CA SER A 100 -6.20 -4.40 -17.63
C SER A 100 -6.18 -5.37 -16.44
N TYR A 101 -5.88 -4.86 -15.24
CA TYR A 101 -5.74 -5.68 -14.02
C TYR A 101 -7.07 -6.24 -13.51
N CYS A 102 -8.18 -5.69 -13.99
CA CYS A 102 -9.53 -6.06 -13.58
C CYS A 102 -10.07 -7.27 -14.33
N VAL A 103 -9.40 -7.66 -15.43
CA VAL A 103 -9.61 -8.96 -16.10
C VAL A 103 -8.75 -10.05 -15.44
N GLY A 104 -8.11 -9.75 -14.31
CA GLY A 104 -7.26 -10.68 -13.57
C GLY A 104 -5.82 -10.78 -14.08
N GLU A 105 -5.39 -9.87 -14.94
CA GLU A 105 -3.96 -9.75 -15.27
C GLU A 105 -3.18 -9.36 -14.01
N ARG A 106 -2.06 -10.05 -13.78
CA ARG A 106 -1.18 -9.80 -12.63
C ARG A 106 0.20 -9.33 -13.06
N ARG A 107 0.59 -9.52 -14.32
CA ARG A 107 1.89 -9.08 -14.82
C ARG A 107 1.90 -7.57 -15.00
N VAL A 108 2.95 -6.94 -14.48
CA VAL A 108 3.15 -5.50 -14.57
C VAL A 108 3.99 -5.20 -15.80
N GLY A 109 3.49 -4.33 -16.68
CA GLY A 109 4.23 -3.90 -17.86
C GLY A 109 3.34 -3.42 -18.98
N GLY A 110 3.85 -2.53 -19.82
CA GLY A 110 3.09 -1.98 -20.96
C GLY A 110 2.61 -3.05 -21.95
N ALA A 111 3.36 -4.16 -22.09
CA ALA A 111 3.00 -5.28 -22.96
C ALA A 111 1.81 -6.10 -22.46
N PHE A 112 1.47 -6.02 -21.16
CA PHE A 112 0.39 -6.78 -20.53
C PHE A 112 -0.88 -5.92 -20.30
N GLN A 113 -0.87 -4.67 -20.77
CA GLN A 113 -2.01 -3.75 -20.65
C GLN A 113 -3.14 -4.14 -21.63
N GLN A 114 -4.38 -4.14 -21.16
CA GLN A 114 -5.60 -4.44 -21.89
C GLN A 114 -6.69 -3.39 -21.61
N GLY A 115 -7.51 -3.09 -22.61
CA GLY A 115 -8.59 -2.10 -22.51
C GLY A 115 -8.11 -0.66 -22.65
N VAL A 116 -8.93 0.30 -22.18
CA VAL A 116 -8.61 1.73 -22.24
C VAL A 116 -7.72 2.09 -21.06
N VAL A 117 -6.47 2.45 -21.33
CA VAL A 117 -5.49 2.84 -20.31
C VAL A 117 -5.21 4.33 -20.40
N GLY A 118 -5.64 5.08 -19.38
CA GLY A 118 -5.20 6.46 -19.18
C GLY A 118 -3.80 6.47 -18.56
N LYS A 119 -2.80 6.98 -19.30
CA LYS A 119 -1.43 7.11 -18.80
C LYS A 119 -1.22 8.49 -18.19
N ILE A 120 -0.67 8.53 -16.98
CA ILE A 120 -0.19 9.75 -16.35
C ILE A 120 1.21 10.02 -16.89
N ALA A 121 1.39 11.16 -17.56
CA ALA A 121 2.70 11.61 -17.99
C ALA A 121 3.40 12.29 -16.81
N PHE A 122 4.20 11.53 -16.06
CA PHE A 122 5.20 12.12 -15.19
C PHE A 122 6.22 12.78 -16.11
N GLY A 123 6.32 14.11 -16.08
CA GLY A 123 7.32 14.85 -16.86
C GLY A 123 8.73 14.30 -16.60
N LYS A 124 9.70 14.66 -17.45
CA LYS A 124 11.13 14.36 -17.22
C LYS A 124 11.67 15.16 -16.02
N GLU A 125 11.15 14.95 -14.84
CA GLU A 125 11.82 15.31 -13.60
C GLU A 125 12.24 13.99 -12.97
N ALA A 126 13.55 13.77 -12.93
CA ALA A 126 14.13 12.66 -12.22
C ALA A 126 13.64 12.69 -10.76
N PRO A 127 13.37 11.53 -10.14
CA PRO A 127 13.02 11.50 -8.73
C PRO A 127 14.15 12.17 -7.92
N VAL A 128 13.78 13.13 -7.05
CA VAL A 128 14.68 13.88 -6.15
C VAL A 128 15.26 12.99 -5.04
N TRP A 129 14.99 11.68 -5.07
CA TRP A 129 15.51 10.70 -4.11
C TRP A 129 16.94 10.29 -4.50
N SER A 130 17.87 11.25 -4.43
CA SER A 130 19.31 10.97 -4.37
C SER A 130 19.73 10.96 -2.90
N ALA A 131 19.99 9.76 -2.37
CA ALA A 131 20.81 9.58 -1.18
C ALA A 131 22.30 9.76 -1.53
#